data_AF-A0A923Q6X6-F1
#
_entry.id   AF-A0A923Q6X6-F1
#
_cell.length_a   1.000
_cell.length_b   1.000
_cell.length_c   1.000
_cell.angle_alpha   90.00
_cell.angle_beta   90.00
_cell.angle_gamma   90.00
#
_symmetry.space_group_name_H-M   'P 1'
#
loop_
_entity.id
_entity.type
_entity.pdbx_description
1 polymer ?
#
loop_
_entity_poly.entity_id
_entity_poly.type
_entity_poly.pdbx_seq_one_letter_code
_entity_poly.pdbx_strand_id
1 'polypeptide(L)'
;MTDSSLLRRLRTLAVLAVTTGVLAGCGAGRRSHALGFREGTAPGSGGLGTLEAIGLFVLIPATVLLTIAALVWLPGMVRGARYRPAKGWSASPLWFGGPPDPAAAVESASAGELVRGGASGSW
;
A
#
# COMPACT_ATOMS: atom_id res chain seq x y z
N MET A 1 22.43 2.06 -1.09
CA MET A 1 21.71 1.34 -2.16
C MET A 1 20.68 0.44 -1.50
N THR A 2 19.51 0.98 -1.15
CA THR A 2 18.48 0.24 -0.41
C THR A 2 17.75 -0.70 -1.37
N ASP A 3 17.76 -1.98 -1.04
CA ASP A 3 17.31 -3.07 -1.90
C ASP A 3 15.80 -2.96 -2.19
N SER A 4 15.46 -2.60 -3.43
CA SER A 4 14.06 -2.38 -3.85
C SER A 4 13.19 -3.65 -3.78
N SER A 5 13.84 -4.82 -3.70
CA SER A 5 13.19 -6.11 -3.48
C SER A 5 12.69 -6.25 -2.03
N LEU A 6 13.46 -5.74 -1.07
CA LEU A 6 13.15 -5.77 0.36
C LEU A 6 11.98 -4.85 0.68
N LEU A 7 11.93 -3.65 0.09
CA LEU A 7 10.78 -2.72 0.22
C LEU A 7 9.47 -3.30 -0.35
N ARG A 8 9.56 -4.03 -1.46
CA ARG A 8 8.39 -4.74 -2.04
C ARG A 8 7.91 -5.86 -1.12
N ARG A 9 8.82 -6.67 -0.58
CA ARG A 9 8.50 -7.74 0.39
C ARG A 9 7.88 -7.20 1.66
N LEU A 10 8.46 -6.14 2.25
CA LEU A 10 7.92 -5.47 3.43
C LEU A 10 6.51 -4.91 3.19
N ARG A 11 6.27 -4.32 2.00
CA ARG A 11 4.94 -3.84 1.62
C ARG A 11 3.93 -4.98 1.53
N THR A 12 4.28 -6.07 0.86
CA THR A 12 3.39 -7.24 0.75
C THR A 12 3.10 -7.83 2.13
N LEU A 13 4.11 -7.96 2.98
CA LEU A 13 3.95 -8.46 4.36
C LEU A 13 3.09 -7.52 5.21
N ALA A 14 3.25 -6.20 5.11
CA ALA A 14 2.42 -5.23 5.82
C ALA A 14 0.95 -5.32 5.39
N VAL A 15 0.67 -5.42 4.09
CA VAL A 15 -0.69 -5.61 3.58
C VAL A 15 -1.30 -6.92 4.09
N LEU A 16 -0.52 -8.01 4.06
CA LEU A 16 -0.96 -9.33 4.51
C LEU A 16 -1.20 -9.38 6.03
N ALA A 17 -0.36 -8.70 6.82
CA ALA A 17 -0.52 -8.59 8.26
C ALA A 17 -1.78 -7.78 8.63
N VAL A 18 -2.05 -6.67 7.92
CA VAL A 18 -3.26 -5.87 8.13
C VAL A 18 -4.51 -6.67 7.78
N THR A 19 -4.54 -7.35 6.63
CA THR A 19 -5.73 -8.13 6.24
C THR A 19 -5.97 -9.32 7.17
N THR A 20 -4.92 -10.00 7.59
CA THR A 20 -5.03 -11.13 8.52
C THR A 20 -5.44 -10.67 9.92
N GLY A 21 -4.91 -9.53 10.40
CA GLY A 21 -5.29 -8.93 11.67
C GLY A 21 -6.75 -8.48 11.72
N VAL A 22 -7.26 -7.86 10.65
CA VAL A 22 -8.67 -7.46 10.52
C VAL A 22 -9.59 -8.69 10.53
N LEU A 23 -9.24 -9.74 9.80
CA LEU A 23 -10.04 -10.97 9.75
C LEU A 23 -10.04 -11.73 11.09
N ALA A 24 -8.90 -11.80 11.77
CA ALA A 24 -8.79 -12.44 13.08
C ALA A 24 -9.57 -11.67 14.17
N GLY A 25 -9.56 -10.33 14.12
CA GLY A 25 -10.31 -9.48 15.05
C GLY A 25 -11.82 -9.63 14.94
N CYS A 26 -12.35 -9.90 13.74
CA CYS A 26 -13.78 -10.14 13.52
C CYS A 26 -14.28 -11.49 14.07
N GLY A 27 -13.39 -12.45 14.36
CA GLY A 27 -13.74 -13.81 14.77
C GLY A 27 -13.62 -14.13 16.26
N ALA A 28 -12.73 -13.46 16.99
CA ALA A 28 -12.30 -13.92 18.32
C ALA A 28 -13.28 -13.63 19.48
N GLY A 29 -14.37 -12.89 19.24
CA GLY A 29 -15.22 -12.33 20.31
C GLY A 29 -16.68 -12.80 20.37
N ARG A 30 -17.12 -13.78 19.57
CA ARG A 30 -18.53 -14.23 19.64
C ARG A 30 -18.75 -15.18 20.82
N ARG A 31 -18.95 -14.64 22.02
CA ARG A 31 -19.79 -15.33 23.00
C ARG A 31 -21.21 -15.31 22.46
N SER A 32 -21.83 -16.47 22.36
CA SER A 32 -23.20 -16.66 21.89
C SER A 32 -24.19 -15.87 22.77
N HIS A 33 -24.40 -14.59 22.48
CA HIS A 33 -25.54 -13.86 23.01
C HIS A 33 -26.76 -14.26 22.19
N ALA A 34 -27.74 -14.85 22.87
CA ALA A 34 -29.09 -15.02 22.34
C ALA A 34 -29.54 -13.69 21.73
N LEU A 35 -30.14 -13.74 20.54
CA LEU A 35 -30.62 -12.58 19.80
C LEU A 35 -31.70 -11.86 20.64
N GLY A 36 -31.30 -10.82 21.37
CA GLY A 36 -32.18 -9.89 22.05
C GLY A 36 -32.71 -10.33 23.42
N PHE A 37 -33.13 -9.33 24.20
CA PHE A 37 -34.02 -9.53 25.34
C PHE A 37 -35.41 -9.88 24.81
N ARG A 38 -36.17 -10.71 25.52
CA ARG A 38 -37.61 -10.87 25.24
C ARG A 38 -38.30 -9.50 25.39
N GLU A 39 -39.25 -9.19 24.51
CA GLU A 39 -40.11 -8.01 24.68
C GLU A 39 -40.67 -7.98 26.11
N GLY A 40 -40.53 -6.84 26.80
CA GLY A 40 -41.01 -6.66 28.18
C GLY A 40 -40.04 -7.07 29.30
N THR A 41 -38.84 -7.60 29.00
CA THR A 41 -37.80 -7.79 30.02
C THR A 41 -36.93 -6.53 30.14
N ALA A 42 -36.85 -5.95 31.34
CA ALA A 42 -35.88 -4.89 31.62
C ALA A 42 -34.45 -5.45 31.36
N PRO A 43 -33.58 -4.69 30.68
CA PRO A 43 -32.20 -5.12 30.51
C PRO A 43 -31.60 -5.35 31.90
N GLY A 44 -31.11 -6.56 32.16
CA GLY A 44 -30.42 -6.88 33.41
C GLY A 44 -29.22 -5.96 33.61
N SER A 45 -28.66 -5.92 34.82
CA SER A 45 -27.48 -5.12 35.20
C SER A 45 -26.20 -5.39 34.38
N GLY A 46 -26.24 -6.32 33.42
CA GLY A 46 -25.17 -6.61 32.45
C GLY A 46 -25.20 -5.73 31.20
N GLY A 47 -25.63 -4.47 31.32
CA GLY A 47 -25.49 -3.49 30.24
C GLY A 47 -24.02 -3.17 29.97
N LEU A 48 -23.74 -2.61 28.80
CA LEU A 48 -22.40 -2.20 28.40
C LEU A 48 -21.84 -1.19 29.42
N GLY A 49 -20.66 -1.49 29.99
CA GLY A 49 -20.04 -0.59 30.95
C GLY A 49 -19.71 0.76 30.32
N THR A 50 -19.72 1.86 31.08
CA THR A 50 -19.44 3.20 30.53
C THR A 50 -18.08 3.27 29.82
N LEU A 51 -17.05 2.66 30.39
CA LEU A 51 -15.72 2.62 29.79
C LEU A 51 -15.69 1.77 28.51
N GLU A 52 -16.44 0.66 28.49
CA GLU A 52 -16.57 -0.19 27.30
C GLU A 52 -17.29 0.55 26.17
N ALA A 53 -18.33 1.31 26.51
CA ALA A 53 -19.07 2.14 25.55
C ALA A 53 -18.15 3.22 24.95
N ILE A 54 -17.43 3.95 25.80
CA ILE A 54 -16.44 4.95 25.35
C ILE A 54 -15.38 4.28 24.46
N GLY A 55 -14.89 3.11 24.86
CA GLY A 55 -13.94 2.31 24.09
C GLY A 55 -14.47 2.02 22.69
N LEU A 56 -15.68 1.47 22.57
CA LEU A 56 -16.29 1.16 21.27
C LEU A 56 -16.49 2.41 20.41
N PHE A 57 -17.05 3.47 20.98
CA PHE A 57 -17.40 4.68 20.23
C PHE A 57 -16.19 5.54 19.85
N VAL A 58 -15.04 5.38 20.51
CA VAL A 58 -13.82 6.13 20.19
C VAL A 58 -12.84 5.28 19.38
N LEU A 59 -12.58 4.04 19.81
CA LEU A 59 -11.57 3.18 19.17
C LEU A 59 -12.01 2.71 17.79
N ILE A 60 -13.28 2.38 17.57
CA ILE A 60 -13.73 1.91 16.25
C ILE A 60 -13.56 3.02 15.20
N PRO A 61 -14.09 4.25 15.39
CA PRO A 61 -13.88 5.32 14.42
C PRO A 61 -12.40 5.68 14.24
N ALA A 62 -11.63 5.74 15.34
CA ALA A 62 -10.21 6.03 15.27
C ALA A 62 -9.46 4.97 14.44
N THR A 63 -9.78 3.68 14.63
CA THR A 63 -9.15 2.59 13.88
C THR A 63 -9.48 2.67 12.39
N VAL A 64 -10.73 3.00 12.04
CA VAL A 64 -11.12 3.23 10.64
C VAL A 64 -10.34 4.38 10.03
N LEU A 65 -10.26 5.53 10.73
CA LEU A 65 -9.49 6.69 10.30
C LEU A 65 -8.00 6.37 10.07
N LEU A 66 -7.37 5.68 11.04
CA LEU A 66 -5.97 5.28 10.94
C LEU A 66 -5.74 4.30 9.79
N THR A 67 -6.66 3.37 9.56
CA THR A 67 -6.58 2.41 8.45
C THR A 67 -6.63 3.15 7.12
N ILE A 68 -7.57 4.09 6.95
CA ILE A 68 -7.67 4.91 5.74
C ILE A 68 -6.40 5.75 5.57
N ALA A 69 -5.95 6.44 6.60
CA ALA A 69 -4.74 7.26 6.56
C ALA A 69 -3.52 6.43 6.13
N ALA A 70 -3.35 5.24 6.69
CA ALA A 70 -2.29 4.32 6.30
C ALA A 70 -2.40 3.91 4.82
N LEU A 71 -3.58 3.50 4.36
CA LEU A 71 -3.77 3.09 2.96
C LEU A 71 -3.49 4.22 1.96
N VAL A 72 -3.80 5.47 2.32
CA VAL A 72 -3.60 6.63 1.44
C VAL A 72 -2.16 7.14 1.47
N TRP A 73 -1.57 7.29 2.66
CA TRP A 73 -0.29 8.01 2.81
C TRP A 73 0.92 7.08 2.71
N LEU A 74 0.80 5.84 3.19
CA LEU A 74 1.92 4.91 3.24
C LEU A 74 2.51 4.63 1.85
N PRO A 75 1.74 4.43 0.76
CA PRO A 75 2.30 4.24 -0.58
C PRO A 75 3.11 5.44 -1.07
N GLY A 76 2.73 6.66 -0.68
CA GLY A 76 3.47 7.87 -1.03
C GLY A 76 4.81 7.96 -0.29
N MET A 77 4.84 7.57 0.98
CA MET A 77 6.05 7.58 1.81
C MET A 77 7.06 6.51 1.39
N VAL A 78 6.62 5.34 0.92
CA VAL A 78 7.53 4.28 0.45
C VAL A 78 7.91 4.40 -1.03
N ARG A 79 7.21 5.23 -1.82
CA ARG A 79 7.58 5.45 -3.22
C ARG A 79 8.86 6.27 -3.29
N GLY A 80 9.83 5.78 -4.08
CA GLY A 80 11.09 6.48 -4.31
C GLY A 80 10.90 7.86 -4.95
N ALA A 81 11.96 8.67 -4.89
CA ALA A 81 11.94 10.02 -5.44
C ALA A 81 11.55 10.01 -6.92
N ARG A 82 10.63 10.89 -7.31
CA ARG A 82 10.29 11.12 -8.71
C ARG A 82 11.47 11.78 -9.43
N TYR A 83 11.58 11.53 -10.73
CA TYR A 83 12.51 12.25 -11.59
C TYR A 83 12.34 13.75 -11.41
N ARG A 84 13.45 14.47 -11.28
CA ARG A 84 13.49 15.93 -11.15
C ARG A 84 14.34 16.47 -12.30
N PRO A 85 13.77 17.18 -13.28
CA PRO A 85 14.51 17.64 -14.46
C PRO A 85 15.78 18.44 -14.16
N ALA A 86 15.78 19.24 -13.07
CA ALA A 86 16.95 20.01 -12.63
C ALA A 86 18.05 19.17 -11.96
N LYS A 87 17.76 17.92 -11.56
CA LYS A 87 18.78 16.95 -11.15
C LYS A 87 19.07 16.07 -12.36
N GLY A 88 20.34 15.94 -12.73
CA GLY A 88 20.76 15.07 -13.83
C GLY A 88 20.17 13.65 -13.72
N TRP A 89 20.02 12.98 -14.87
CA TRP A 89 19.41 11.65 -14.95
C TRP A 89 20.27 10.60 -14.22
N SER A 90 19.75 10.03 -13.14
CA SER A 90 20.44 9.03 -12.32
C SER A 90 19.82 7.64 -12.39
N ALA A 91 18.78 7.45 -13.22
CA ALA A 91 18.13 6.17 -13.37
C ALA A 91 18.78 5.35 -14.48
N SER A 92 18.59 4.03 -14.47
CA SER A 92 19.03 3.17 -15.57
C SER A 92 18.38 3.63 -16.89
N PRO A 93 19.10 3.55 -18.02
CA PRO A 93 18.50 3.82 -19.33
C PRO A 93 17.32 2.87 -19.55
N LEU A 94 16.20 3.43 -20.01
CA LEU A 94 14.95 2.71 -20.20
C LEU A 94 14.48 2.88 -21.64
N TRP A 95 14.14 1.76 -22.28
CA TRP A 95 13.43 1.76 -23.56
C TRP A 95 12.01 1.23 -23.36
N PHE A 96 11.03 2.04 -23.73
CA PHE A 96 9.63 1.63 -23.72
C PHE A 96 9.38 0.73 -24.93
N GLY A 97 9.05 -0.54 -24.68
CA GLY A 97 8.90 -1.55 -25.74
C GLY A 97 10.23 -1.99 -26.37
N GLY A 98 11.36 -1.71 -25.71
CA GLY A 98 12.68 -2.10 -26.18
C GLY A 98 12.99 -3.59 -25.96
N PRO A 99 14.16 -4.04 -26.45
CA PRO A 99 14.66 -5.39 -26.21
C PRO A 99 14.72 -5.74 -24.71
N PRO A 100 14.58 -7.03 -24.36
CA PRO A 100 14.50 -7.49 -22.97
C PRO A 100 15.76 -7.19 -22.15
N ASP A 101 16.92 -7.04 -22.80
CA ASP A 101 18.14 -6.53 -22.19
C ASP A 101 18.63 -5.28 -22.94
N PRO A 102 18.29 -4.07 -22.45
CA PRO A 102 18.67 -2.83 -23.11
C PRO A 102 20.18 -2.55 -23.00
N ALA A 103 20.87 -3.04 -21.97
CA ALA A 103 22.29 -2.82 -21.80
C ALA A 103 23.09 -3.62 -22.83
N ALA A 104 22.80 -4.92 -22.94
CA ALA A 104 23.41 -5.76 -23.96
C ALA A 104 23.09 -5.28 -25.38
N ALA A 105 21.88 -4.76 -25.61
CA ALA A 105 21.47 -4.23 -26.91
C ALA A 105 22.25 -2.96 -27.32
N VAL A 106 22.64 -2.10 -26.37
CA VAL A 106 23.49 -0.94 -26.66
C VAL A 106 24.93 -1.39 -26.95
N GLU A 107 25.48 -2.28 -26.12
CA GLU A 107 26.86 -2.77 -26.27
C GLU A 107 27.07 -3.56 -27.58
N SER A 108 26.04 -4.28 -28.03
CA SER A 108 26.07 -5.04 -29.29
C SER A 108 25.60 -4.24 -30.51
N ALA A 109 25.15 -3.00 -30.33
CA ALA A 109 24.72 -2.17 -31.45
C ALA A 109 25.94 -1.71 -32.27
N SER A 110 26.03 -2.17 -33.51
CA SER A 110 26.86 -1.50 -34.51
C SER A 110 26.09 -0.32 -35.08
N ALA A 111 26.79 0.80 -35.31
CA ALA A 111 26.20 1.92 -36.05
C ALA A 111 25.80 1.39 -37.44
N GLY A 112 24.50 1.20 -37.66
CA GLY A 112 23.97 0.71 -38.91
C GLY A 112 24.22 1.71 -40.04
N GLU A 113 24.65 1.21 -41.19
CA GLU A 113 24.95 1.99 -42.41
C GLU A 113 23.70 2.66 -43.03
N LEU A 114 22.50 2.24 -42.62
CA LEU A 114 21.22 2.77 -43.07
C LEU A 114 20.76 3.96 -42.21
N VAL A 115 21.15 5.16 -42.64
CA VAL A 115 20.64 6.42 -42.08
C VAL A 115 19.19 6.64 -42.54
N ARG A 116 18.23 6.35 -41.66
CA ARG A 116 16.81 6.62 -41.91
C ARG A 116 16.34 7.87 -41.16
N GLY A 117 16.79 9.05 -41.62
CA GLY A 117 16.33 10.36 -41.11
C GLY A 117 16.51 10.58 -39.60
N GLY A 118 16.13 11.76 -39.11
CA GLY A 118 16.20 12.09 -37.68
C GLY A 118 15.51 13.42 -37.37
N ALA A 119 14.96 13.55 -36.17
CA ALA A 119 14.42 14.78 -35.63
C ALA A 119 15.10 15.07 -34.29
N SER A 120 15.48 16.32 -34.06
CA SER A 120 16.04 16.77 -32.79
C SER A 120 15.38 18.07 -32.35
N GLY A 121 15.38 18.31 -31.04
CA GLY A 121 14.86 19.52 -30.42
C GLY A 121 15.62 19.79 -29.11
N SER A 122 15.65 21.05 -28.71
CA SER A 122 16.19 21.48 -27.42
C SER A 122 15.10 22.23 -26.66
N TRP A 123 15.13 22.10 -25.33
CA TRP A 123 14.22 22.78 -24.39
C TRP A 123 14.95 23.91 -23.70
#